data_AF-R4K748-F1
#
_entry.id   AF-R4K748-F1
#
_cell.length_a   1.000
_cell.length_b   1.000
_cell.length_c   1.000
_cell.angle_alpha   90.00
_cell.angle_beta   90.00
_cell.angle_gamma   90.00
#
_symmetry.space_group_name_H-M   'P 1'
#
loop_
_entity.id
_entity.type
_entity.pdbx_description
1 polymer ?
#
loop_
_entity_poly.entity_id
_entity_poly.type
_entity_poly.pdbx_seq_one_letter_code
_entity_poly.pdbx_strand_id
1 'polypeptide(L)' 'MRLSEKLRKLRKINKLSKEQLAEKLNATNQAVSEWELEKIYPDILNLVKLSDIFNISLDELINDDIDIQRKLSK' A
#
# COMPACT_ATOMS: atom_id res chain seq x y z
N MET A 1 -7.55 10.44 4.32
CA MET A 1 -6.65 9.49 5.00
C MET A 1 -5.63 9.05 3.97
N ARG A 2 -4.34 9.29 4.14
CA ARG A 2 -3.37 9.02 3.06
C ARG A 2 -3.12 7.51 2.90
N LEU A 3 -2.69 7.06 1.72
CA LEU A 3 -2.41 5.63 1.46
C LEU A 3 -1.43 5.06 2.49
N SER A 4 -0.39 5.82 2.83
CA SER A 4 0.61 5.51 3.87
C SER A 4 0.01 5.08 5.21
N GLU A 5 -0.92 5.87 5.74
CA GLU A 5 -1.59 5.61 7.00
C GLU A 5 -2.48 4.38 6.90
N LYS A 6 -3.18 4.23 5.78
CA LYS A 6 -4.04 3.08 5.49
C LYS A 6 -3.23 1.79 5.40
N LEU A 7 -2.11 1.81 4.68
CA LEU A 7 -1.17 0.71 4.56
C LEU A 7 -0.65 0.27 5.94
N ARG A 8 -0.20 1.25 6.74
CA ARG A 8 0.29 0.99 8.10
C ARG A 8 -0.79 0.40 9.00
N LYS A 9 -2.03 0.88 8.89
CA LYS A 9 -3.18 0.37 9.65
C LYS A 9 -3.52 -1.06 9.23
N LEU A 10 -3.65 -1.32 7.93
CA LEU A 10 -3.96 -2.64 7.37
C LEU A 10 -2.87 -3.66 7.74
N ARG A 11 -1.60 -3.28 7.63
CA ARG A 11 -0.47 -4.13 8.04
C ARG A 11 -0.57 -4.52 9.52
N LYS A 12 -0.85 -3.55 10.40
CA LYS A 12 -1.01 -3.80 11.84
C LYS A 12 -2.22 -4.68 12.14
N ILE A 13 -3.36 -4.46 11.48
CA ILE A 13 -4.58 -5.28 11.63
C ILE A 13 -4.28 -6.73 11.24
N ASN A 14 -3.53 -6.93 10.16
CA ASN A 14 -3.11 -8.24 9.69
C ASN A 14 -1.92 -8.84 10.46
N LYS A 15 -1.43 -8.17 11.52
CA LYS A 15 -0.28 -8.58 12.34
C LYS A 15 0.99 -8.88 11.54
N LEU A 16 1.18 -8.18 10.42
CA LEU A 16 2.35 -8.36 9.55
C LEU A 16 3.48 -7.42 9.98
N SER A 17 4.72 -7.91 9.97
CA SER A 17 5.90 -7.05 9.98
C SER A 17 6.10 -6.38 8.62
N LYS A 18 6.96 -5.36 8.55
CA LYS A 18 7.30 -4.73 7.28
C LYS A 18 8.04 -5.69 6.36
N GLU A 19 8.90 -6.55 6.92
CA GLU A 19 9.60 -7.61 6.20
C GLU A 19 8.58 -8.60 5.61
N GLN A 20 7.64 -9.08 6.42
CA GLN A 20 6.63 -10.05 5.97
C GLN A 20 5.72 -9.49 4.87
N LEU A 21 5.34 -8.21 4.97
CA LEU A 21 4.57 -7.55 3.92
C LEU A 21 5.40 -7.40 2.64
N ALA A 22 6.68 -7.04 2.77
CA ALA A 22 7.59 -6.91 1.64
C ALA A 22 7.78 -8.26 0.91
N GLU A 23 7.99 -9.35 1.65
CA GLU A 23 8.10 -10.70 1.09
C GLU A 23 6.83 -11.08 0.30
N LYS A 24 5.64 -10.84 0.86
CA LYS A 24 4.37 -11.12 0.18
C LYS A 24 4.19 -10.32 -1.12
N LEU A 25 4.72 -9.11 -1.17
CA LEU A 25 4.62 -8.23 -2.33
C LEU A 25 5.71 -8.48 -3.36
N ASN A 26 6.73 -9.30 -3.04
CA ASN A 26 8.01 -9.35 -3.75
C ASN A 26 8.65 -7.95 -3.86
N ALA A 27 8.57 -7.19 -2.77
CA ALA A 27 9.17 -5.88 -2.60
C ALA A 27 10.26 -5.92 -1.53
N THR A 28 10.98 -4.81 -1.33
CA THR A 28 11.97 -4.69 -0.26
C THR A 28 11.33 -4.11 1.01
N ASN A 29 11.88 -4.46 2.18
CA ASN A 29 11.45 -3.86 3.46
C ASN A 29 11.56 -2.32 3.43
N GLN A 30 12.60 -1.82 2.75
CA GLN A 30 12.80 -0.39 2.54
C GLN A 30 11.65 0.22 1.73
N ALA A 31 11.22 -0.41 0.62
CA ALA A 31 10.09 0.07 -0.16
C ALA A 31 8.81 0.17 0.68
N VAL A 32 8.48 -0.88 1.45
CA VAL A 32 7.32 -0.86 2.38
C VAL A 32 7.45 0.26 3.42
N SER A 33 8.65 0.48 3.96
CA SER A 33 8.89 1.59 4.89
C SER A 33 8.69 2.95 4.23
N GLU A 34 9.13 3.14 2.99
CA GLU A 34 8.98 4.39 2.26
C GLU A 34 7.52 4.66 1.88
N TRP A 35 6.73 3.63 1.59
CA TRP A 35 5.29 3.74 1.37
C TRP A 35 4.56 4.17 2.66
N GLU A 36 4.91 3.59 3.81
CA GLU A 36 4.34 3.99 5.10
C GLU A 36 4.77 5.39 5.57
N LEU A 37 5.85 5.93 5.00
CA LEU A 37 6.39 7.26 5.31
C LEU A 37 6.03 8.33 4.26
N GLU A 38 5.17 8.01 3.28
CA GLU A 38 4.77 8.92 2.18
C GLU A 38 5.92 9.43 1.31
N LYS A 39 7.07 8.75 1.35
CA LYS A 39 8.21 9.15 0.51
C LYS A 39 8.01 8.74 -0.94
N ILE A 40 7.44 7.56 -1.15
CA ILE A 40 7.24 6.94 -2.45
C ILE A 40 5.87 6.24 -2.45
N TYR A 41 5.25 6.13 -3.61
CA TYR A 41 4.01 5.38 -3.79
C TYR A 41 4.31 3.98 -4.33
N PRO A 42 3.56 2.93 -3.93
CA PRO A 42 3.64 1.64 -4.58
C PRO A 42 3.23 1.76 -6.05
N ASP A 43 3.85 0.98 -6.91
CA ASP A 43 3.44 0.82 -8.30
C ASP A 43 2.10 0.07 -8.40
N ILE A 44 1.48 0.12 -9.58
CA ILE A 44 0.17 -0.50 -9.85
C ILE A 44 0.16 -1.99 -9.49
N LEU A 45 1.22 -2.74 -9.79
CA LEU A 45 1.27 -4.17 -9.49
C LEU A 45 1.27 -4.40 -7.97
N ASN A 46 2.04 -3.61 -7.23
CA ASN A 46 2.03 -3.67 -5.78
C ASN A 46 0.70 -3.21 -5.19
N LEU A 47 0.04 -2.20 -5.76
CA LEU A 47 -1.29 -1.77 -5.33
C LEU A 47 -2.35 -2.87 -5.51
N VAL A 48 -2.35 -3.58 -6.64
CA VAL A 48 -3.25 -4.72 -6.87
C VAL A 48 -2.96 -5.86 -5.88
N LYS A 49 -1.68 -6.20 -5.67
CA LYS A 49 -1.34 -7.22 -4.67
C LYS A 49 -1.74 -6.81 -3.26
N LEU A 50 -1.62 -5.52 -2.92
CA LEU A 50 -2.04 -5.00 -1.62
C LEU A 50 -3.55 -5.12 -1.44
N SER A 51 -4.34 -4.84 -2.48
CA SER A 51 -5.79 -5.06 -2.44
C SER A 51 -6.13 -6.53 -2.22
N ASP A 52 -5.41 -7.45 -2.87
CA ASP A 52 -5.58 -8.89 -2.70
C ASP A 52 -5.18 -9.37 -1.30
N ILE A 53 -4.01 -8.94 -0.79
CA ILE A 53 -3.48 -9.33 0.53
C ILE A 53 -4.40 -8.87 1.65
N PHE A 54 -4.95 -7.67 1.54
CA PHE A 54 -5.83 -7.08 2.55
C PHE A 54 -7.30 -7.37 2.30
N ASN A 55 -7.63 -8.07 1.22
CA ASN A 55 -8.99 -8.45 0.82
C ASN A 55 -9.95 -7.24 0.79
N ILE A 56 -9.47 -6.14 0.20
CA ILE A 56 -10.24 -4.91 -0.06
C ILE A 56 -10.15 -4.59 -1.54
N SER A 57 -11.03 -3.73 -2.05
CA SER A 57 -10.89 -3.28 -3.44
C SER A 57 -9.71 -2.32 -3.61
N LEU A 58 -9.10 -2.29 -4.80
CA LEU A 58 -8.08 -1.30 -5.13
C LEU A 58 -8.63 0.12 -4.96
N ASP A 59 -9.87 0.34 -5.38
CA ASP A 59 -10.56 1.61 -5.21
C ASP A 59 -10.61 2.00 -3.73
N GLU A 60 -11.05 1.09 -2.85
CA GLU A 60 -11.03 1.30 -1.41
C GLU A 60 -9.61 1.56 -0.87
N LEU A 61 -8.58 0.87 -1.36
CA LEU A 61 -7.20 1.09 -0.93
C LEU A 61 -6.72 2.53 -1.24
N ILE A 62 -7.12 3.10 -2.38
CA ILE A 62 -6.66 4.42 -2.86
C ILE A 62 -7.69 5.54 -2.69
N ASN A 63 -8.93 5.24 -2.27
CA ASN A 63 -10.08 6.16 -2.33
C ASN A 63 -9.83 7.47 -1.59
N ASP A 64 -9.05 7.39 -0.51
CA ASP A 64 -8.78 8.50 0.38
C ASP A 64 -7.54 9.34 -0.04
N ASP A 65 -6.88 8.96 -1.16
CA ASP A 65 -5.64 9.56 -1.66
C ASP A 65 -5.80 10.14 -3.07
N ILE A 66 -6.17 11.42 -3.12
CA ILE A 66 -6.47 12.19 -4.34
C ILE A 66 -5.24 12.26 -5.28
N ASP A 67 -4.02 12.22 -4.73
CA ASP A 67 -2.80 12.30 -5.54
C ASP A 67 -2.54 11.00 -6.31
N ILE A 68 -2.88 9.85 -5.72
CA ILE A 68 -2.81 8.55 -6.40
C ILE A 68 -3.90 8.45 -7.47
N GLN A 69 -5.13 8.85 -7.15
CA GLN A 69 -6.23 8.86 -8.12
C GLN A 69 -5.86 9.69 -9.36
N ARG A 70 -5.24 10.87 -9.19
CA ARG A 70 -4.78 11.71 -10.30
C ARG A 70 -3.68 11.06 -11.14
N LYS A 71 -2.78 10.27 -10.53
CA LYS A 71 -1.71 9.56 -11.25
C LYS A 71 -2.22 8.39 -12.08
N LEU A 72 -3.28 7.72 -11.61
CA LEU A 72 -3.90 6.58 -12.32
C LEU A 72 -4.88 7.00 -13.41
N SER A 73 -5.46 8.19 -13.30
CA SER A 73 -6.42 8.74 -14.26
C SER A 73 -5.78 9.43 -15.47
N LYS A 74 -4.47 9.25 -15.68
CA LYS A 74 -3.68 9.97 -16.69
C LYS A 74 -3.02 9.04 -17.68
#